data_AF-A0AAD6Z090-F1
#
_entry.id   AF-A0AAD6Z090-F1
#
_cell.length_a   1.000
_cell.length_b   1.000
_cell.length_c   1.000
_cell.angle_alpha   90.00
_cell.angle_beta   90.00
_cell.angle_gamma   90.00
#
_symmetry.space_group_name_H-M   'P 1'
#
loop_
_entity.id
_entity.type
_entity.pdbx_description
1 polymer ?
#
loop_
_entity_poly.entity_id
_entity_poly.type
_entity_poly.pdbx_seq_one_letter_code
_entity_poly.pdbx_strand_id
1 'polypeptide(L)' 'LPGIAKPDIRHLLRRGGVKRTSGLMYQETRGALKIFLSQLIRDAVAYTDHRPIDHRATLSAKNGVCGLHHPGKTLYGFGI' A
#
# COMPACT_ATOMS: atom_id res chain seq x y z
N LEU A 1 6.59 7.88 9.19
CA LEU A 1 6.14 8.42 7.89
C LEU A 1 6.03 9.95 7.99
N PRO A 2 7.15 10.68 7.91
CA PRO A 2 7.16 12.14 7.95
C PRO A 2 6.61 12.77 6.66
N GLY A 3 6.65 12.06 5.52
CA GLY A 3 6.17 12.55 4.22
C GLY A 3 4.65 12.55 4.00
N ILE A 4 3.86 12.06 4.95
CA ILE A 4 2.38 12.09 4.86
C ILE A 4 1.88 13.13 5.84
N ALA A 5 1.37 14.24 5.32
CA ALA A 5 0.97 15.38 6.11
C ALA A 5 -0.41 15.17 6.75
N LYS A 6 -0.68 15.89 7.84
CA LYS A 6 -2.01 15.92 8.48
C LYS A 6 -3.16 16.26 7.50
N PRO A 7 -3.02 17.18 6.51
CA PRO A 7 -4.07 17.40 5.51
C PRO A 7 -4.35 16.17 4.64
N ASP A 8 -3.35 15.39 4.23
CA ASP A 8 -3.55 14.20 3.39
C ASP A 8 -4.40 13.14 4.11
N ILE A 9 -4.10 12.91 5.40
CA ILE A 9 -4.87 12.01 6.25
C ILE A 9 -6.31 12.51 6.40
N ARG A 10 -6.51 13.83 6.55
CA ARG A 10 -7.86 14.40 6.56
C ARG A 10 -8.56 14.16 5.24
N HIS A 11 -7.93 14.38 4.09
CA HIS A 11 -8.57 14.13 2.79
C HIS A 11 -9.02 12.67 2.65
N LEU A 12 -8.21 11.71 3.08
CA LEU A 12 -8.57 10.28 3.11
C LEU A 12 -9.77 10.01 4.03
N LEU A 13 -9.72 10.51 5.26
CA LEU A 13 -10.81 10.33 6.22
C LEU A 13 -12.12 11.00 5.75
N ARG A 14 -12.04 12.16 5.10
CA ARG A 14 -13.21 12.83 4.50
C ARG A 14 -13.80 12.01 3.35
N ARG A 15 -12.98 11.42 2.48
CA ARG A 15 -13.45 10.46 1.46
C ARG A 15 -14.14 9.25 2.08
N GLY A 16 -13.69 8.81 3.25
CA GLY A 16 -14.34 7.77 4.05
C GLY A 16 -15.58 8.22 4.84
N GLY A 17 -16.07 9.46 4.67
CA GLY A 17 -17.27 9.96 5.36
C GLY A 17 -17.05 10.39 6.82
N VAL A 18 -15.80 10.51 7.27
CA VAL A 18 -15.49 10.87 8.67
C VAL A 18 -15.76 12.35 8.94
N LYS A 19 -16.65 12.63 9.91
CA LYS A 19 -17.08 14.00 10.25
C LYS A 19 -16.18 14.72 11.27
N ARG A 20 -15.66 13.99 12.27
CA ARG A 20 -14.74 14.50 13.31
C ARG A 20 -13.59 13.51 13.49
N THR A 21 -12.39 14.03 13.73
CA THR A 21 -11.16 13.22 13.83
C THR A 21 -10.39 13.60 15.08
N SER A 22 -10.05 12.61 15.91
CA SER A 22 -9.20 12.79 17.10
C SER A 22 -7.73 12.97 16.70
N GLY A 23 -6.96 13.69 17.53
CA GLY A 23 -5.52 13.90 17.32
C GLY A 23 -4.68 12.63 17.28
N LEU A 24 -5.12 11.57 17.99
CA LEU A 24 -4.42 10.28 18.00
C LEU A 24 -4.53 9.53 16.67
N MET A 25 -5.62 9.75 15.93
CA MET A 25 -5.86 9.08 14.65
C MET A 25 -4.79 9.40 13.60
N TYR A 26 -4.11 10.54 13.69
CA TYR A 26 -3.02 10.86 12.75
C TYR A 26 -1.83 9.91 12.88
N GLN A 27 -1.49 9.50 14.10
CA GLN A 27 -0.39 8.55 14.32
C GLN A 27 -0.85 7.12 14.03
N GLU A 28 -2.07 6.77 14.46
CA GLU A 28 -2.67 5.46 14.19
C GLU A 28 -2.72 5.16 12.69
N THR A 29 -3.21 6.11 11.88
CA THR A 29 -3.30 5.96 10.42
C THR A 29 -1.92 5.80 9.78
N ARG A 30 -0.90 6.51 10.29
CA ARG A 30 0.48 6.35 9.81
C ARG A 30 1.05 4.99 10.18
N GLY A 31 0.73 4.47 11.37
CA GLY A 31 1.11 3.12 11.80
C GLY A 31 0.51 2.05 10.89
N ALA A 32 -0.82 2.10 10.70
CA ALA A 32 -1.54 1.17 9.83
C ALA A 32 -1.00 1.17 8.39
N LEU A 33 -0.75 2.36 7.83
CA LEU A 33 -0.19 2.47 6.48
C LEU A 33 1.22 1.90 6.37
N LYS A 34 2.07 2.10 7.39
CA LYS A 34 3.42 1.52 7.40
C LYS A 34 3.36 -0.01 7.40
N ILE A 35 2.47 -0.60 8.20
CA ILE A 35 2.28 -2.06 8.27
C ILE A 35 1.81 -2.58 6.91
N PHE A 36 0.79 -1.95 6.33
CA PHE A 36 0.25 -2.33 5.02
C PHE A 36 1.31 -2.31 3.92
N LEU A 37 2.08 -1.21 3.80
CA LEU A 37 3.14 -1.11 2.80
C LEU A 37 4.27 -2.12 3.04
N SER A 38 4.59 -2.39 4.31
CA SER A 38 5.63 -3.38 4.64
C SER A 38 5.22 -4.79 4.24
N GLN A 39 3.94 -5.15 4.41
CA GLN A 39 3.40 -6.42 3.94
C GLN A 39 3.40 -6.49 2.41
N LEU A 40 2.87 -5.46 1.75
CA LEU A 40 2.78 -5.41 0.29
C LEU A 40 4.15 -5.49 -0.39
N ILE A 41 5.16 -4.82 0.16
CA ILE A 41 6.54 -4.89 -0.38
C ILE A 41 7.13 -6.29 -0.16
N ARG A 42 6.90 -6.92 1.00
CA ARG A 42 7.37 -8.30 1.24
C ARG A 42 6.75 -9.28 0.24
N ASP A 43 5.44 -9.17 0.01
CA ASP A 43 4.74 -10.03 -0.93
C ASP A 43 5.25 -9.77 -2.35
N ALA A 44 5.39 -8.51 -2.75
CA ALA A 44 5.92 -8.15 -4.07
C ALA A 44 7.36 -8.67 -4.29
N VAL A 45 8.24 -8.59 -3.29
CA VAL A 45 9.60 -9.12 -3.34
C VAL A 45 9.59 -10.66 -3.39
N ALA A 46 8.74 -11.31 -2.59
CA ALA A 46 8.58 -12.76 -2.66
C ALA A 46 8.13 -13.20 -4.06
N TYR A 47 7.22 -12.45 -4.70
CA TYR A 47 6.79 -12.71 -6.08
C TYR A 47 7.90 -12.50 -7.13
N THR A 48 8.83 -11.57 -6.90
CA THR A 48 10.00 -11.40 -7.79
C THR A 48 11.03 -12.49 -7.61
N ASP A 49 11.29 -12.91 -6.37
CA ASP A 49 12.27 -13.97 -6.07
C ASP A 49 11.78 -15.35 -6.54
N HIS A 50 10.46 -15.60 -6.54
CA HIS A 50 9.87 -16.86 -7.01
C HIS A 50 9.75 -17.01 -8.53
N ARG A 51 10.00 -15.95 -9.32
CA ARG A 51 9.99 -16.02 -10.79
C ARG A 51 11.44 -16.05 -11.33
N PRO A 52 12.01 -17.25 -11.55
CA PRO A 52 13.42 -17.39 -11.95
C PRO A 52 13.74 -16.81 -13.35
N ILE A 53 12.73 -16.52 -14.19
CA ILE A 53 12.93 -15.89 -15.51
C ILE A 53 13.29 -14.41 -15.42
N ASP A 54 13.00 -13.75 -14.29
CA ASP A 54 13.17 -12.32 -14.06
C ASP A 54 13.94 -12.08 -12.74
N HIS A 55 15.14 -12.67 -12.56
CA HIS A 55 16.09 -12.27 -11.51
C HIS A 55 16.63 -10.85 -11.74
N ARG A 56 15.73 -9.87 -11.79
CA ARG A 56 16.01 -8.44 -11.86
C ARG A 56 15.77 -7.86 -10.49
N ALA A 57 16.69 -7.03 -10.01
CA ALA A 57 16.51 -6.21 -8.81
C ALA A 57 15.44 -5.10 -8.97
N THR A 58 14.48 -5.27 -9.89
CA THR A 58 13.52 -4.25 -10.32
C THR A 58 12.10 -4.70 -10.02
N LEU A 59 11.46 -4.03 -9.07
CA LEU A 59 10.03 -4.19 -8.81
C LEU A 59 9.22 -3.56 -9.95
N SER A 60 8.60 -4.41 -10.78
CA SER A 60 7.68 -3.97 -11.84
C SER A 60 6.26 -3.80 -11.30
N ALA A 61 5.44 -2.97 -11.98
CA ALA A 61 4.02 -2.77 -11.66
C ALA A 61 3.26 -4.11 -11.60
N LYS A 62 3.62 -5.07 -12.47
CA LYS A 62 3.12 -6.46 -12.44
C LYS A 62 3.33 -7.14 -11.10
N ASN A 63 4.52 -6.98 -10.52
CA ASN A 63 4.92 -7.65 -9.29
C ASN A 63 4.22 -7.00 -8.08
N GLY A 64 4.02 -5.67 -8.14
CA GLY A 64 3.17 -4.95 -7.18
C GLY A 64 1.72 -5.43 -7.21
N VAL A 65 1.13 -5.58 -8.39
CA VAL A 65 -0.26 -6.06 -8.57
C VAL A 65 -0.42 -7.52 -8.15
N CYS A 66 0.57 -8.37 -8.43
CA CYS A 66 0.58 -9.75 -7.93
C CYS A 66 0.71 -9.81 -6.40
N GLY A 67 1.56 -8.97 -5.78
CA GLY A 67 1.64 -8.84 -4.32
C GLY A 67 0.33 -8.35 -3.68
N LEU A 68 -0.48 -7.62 -4.43
CA LEU A 68 -1.83 -7.18 -4.05
C LEU A 68 -2.91 -8.26 -4.21
N HIS A 69 -2.61 -9.44 -4.75
CA HIS A 69 -3.57 -10.56 -4.92
C HIS A 69 -3.86 -11.25 -3.58
N HIS A 70 -4.45 -10.51 -2.65
CA HIS A 70 -5.24 -11.03 -1.54
C HIS A 70 -6.72 -10.91 -1.91
N PRO A 71 -7.60 -11.87 -1.52
CA PRO A 71 -9.01 -11.81 -1.89
C PRO A 71 -9.63 -10.47 -1.50
N GLY A 72 -10.16 -9.75 -2.50
CA GLY A 72 -10.82 -8.45 -2.34
C GLY A 72 -9.97 -7.20 -2.54
N LYS A 73 -8.66 -7.30 -2.86
CA LYS A 73 -7.77 -6.13 -3.09
C LYS A 73 -7.17 -6.07 -4.51
N THR A 74 -7.91 -6.56 -5.51
CA THR A 74 -7.50 -6.49 -6.91
C THR A 74 -7.56 -5.05 -7.43
N LEU A 75 -6.40 -4.52 -7.82
CA LEU A 75 -6.29 -3.18 -8.42
C LEU A 75 -6.40 -3.26 -9.94
N TYR A 76 -7.48 -2.68 -10.48
CA TYR A 76 -7.71 -2.53 -11.92
C TYR A 76 -6.97 -1.31 -12.47
N GLY A 77 -6.56 -1.35 -13.75
CA GLY A 77 -5.90 -0.23 -14.43
C GLY A 77 -4.36 -0.29 -14.49
N PHE A 78 -3.75 -1.31 -13.90
CA PHE A 78 -2.33 -1.62 -14.07
C PHE A 78 -2.18 -2.64 -15.21
N GLY A 79 -2.36 -2.15 -16.43
CA GLY A 79 -2.30 -2.95 -17.64
C GLY A 79 -0.96 -3.67 -17.83
N ILE A 80 -1.05 -4.98 -17.95
CA ILE A 80 -0.13 -5.91 -18.62
C ILE A 80 -1.00 -6.93 -19.33
#